data_AF-A0A1W9GG81-F1
#
_entry.id   AF-A0A1W9GG81-F1
#
_cell.length_a   1.000
_cell.length_b   1.000
_cell.length_c   1.000
_cell.angle_alpha   90.00
_cell.angle_beta   90.00
_cell.angle_gamma   90.00
#
_symmetry.space_group_name_H-M   'P 1'
#
loop_
_entity.id
_entity.type
_entity.pdbx_description
1 polymer ?
#
loop_
_entity_poly.entity_id
_entity_poly.type
_entity_poly.pdbx_seq_one_letter_code
_entity_poly.pdbx_strand_id
1 'polypeptide(L)'
;MKMSELILAVGDEHVRFQNLMHGDLNADLTKHGTKLTFYTDAITPADIMNPDGCKTIALVLWLPKDRVDAALRTAAQQPATRE
;
A
#
# COMPACT_ATOMS: atom_id res chain seq x y z
N MET A 1 -10.61 -8.19 -6.71
CA MET A 1 -11.14 -7.34 -5.63
C MET A 1 -10.60 -5.94 -5.81
N LYS A 2 -11.46 -4.92 -5.77
CA LYS A 2 -11.08 -3.50 -5.75
C LYS A 2 -10.49 -3.14 -4.38
N MET A 3 -9.66 -2.09 -4.32
CA MET A 3 -9.06 -1.65 -3.05
C MET A 3 -10.12 -1.30 -2.00
N SER A 4 -11.21 -0.63 -2.39
CA SER A 4 -12.32 -0.29 -1.48
C SER A 4 -13.00 -1.51 -0.88
N GLU A 5 -13.15 -2.58 -1.67
CA GLU A 5 -13.72 -3.85 -1.20
C GLU A 5 -12.77 -4.57 -0.23
N LEU A 6 -11.46 -4.49 -0.49
CA LEU A 6 -10.44 -5.04 0.40
C LEU A 6 -10.40 -4.32 1.74
N ILE A 7 -10.41 -2.99 1.72
CA ILE A 7 -10.42 -2.17 2.95
C ILE A 7 -11.69 -2.47 3.75
N LEU A 8 -12.85 -2.53 3.09
CA LEU A 8 -14.11 -2.90 3.73
C LEU A 8 -14.05 -4.30 4.37
N ALA A 9 -13.45 -5.27 3.69
CA ALA A 9 -13.33 -6.64 4.19
C ALA A 9 -12.32 -6.76 5.36
N VAL A 10 -11.28 -5.93 5.37
CA VAL A 10 -10.26 -5.90 6.43
C VAL A 10 -10.73 -5.11 7.67
N GLY A 11 -11.59 -4.11 7.46
CA GLY A 11 -11.93 -3.07 8.42
C GLY A 11 -10.94 -1.90 8.30
N ASP A 12 -11.43 -0.69 8.02
CA ASP A 12 -10.59 0.50 7.81
C ASP A 12 -9.84 0.92 9.08
N GLU A 13 -10.39 0.60 10.25
CA GLU A 13 -9.76 0.77 11.56
C GLU A 13 -8.45 -0.03 11.72
N HIS A 14 -8.26 -1.05 10.88
CA HIS A 14 -7.06 -1.88 10.85
C HIS A 14 -6.06 -1.48 9.77
N VAL A 15 -6.38 -0.48 8.96
CA VAL A 15 -5.53 -0.01 7.87
C VAL A 15 -4.71 1.17 8.34
N ARG A 16 -3.38 1.07 8.24
CA ARG A 16 -2.50 2.21 8.46
C ARG A 16 -2.00 2.75 7.13
N PHE A 17 -1.95 4.08 7.02
CA PHE A 17 -1.45 4.78 5.86
C PHE A 17 -0.09 5.42 6.16
N GLN A 18 0.80 5.40 5.19
CA GLN A 18 2.07 6.12 5.25
C GLN A 18 2.29 6.80 3.90
N ASN A 19 2.60 8.10 3.93
CA ASN A 19 3.04 8.80 2.72
C ASN A 19 4.40 8.23 2.29
N LEU A 20 4.48 7.75 1.05
CA LEU A 20 5.69 7.13 0.53
C LEU A 20 6.83 8.16 0.41
N MET A 21 6.53 9.44 0.18
CA MET A 21 7.54 10.51 0.16
C MET A 21 8.14 10.79 1.54
N HIS A 22 7.47 10.36 2.62
CA HIS A 22 8.04 10.33 3.98
C HIS A 22 8.73 8.99 4.30
N GLY A 23 8.70 8.03 3.36
CA GLY A 23 9.43 6.76 3.41
C GLY A 23 10.81 6.94 2.78
N ASP A 24 11.81 7.06 3.62
CA ASP A 24 13.16 7.47 3.26
C ASP A 24 13.89 6.35 2.42
N LEU A 25 14.30 6.67 1.19
CA LEU A 25 14.53 5.78 0.01
C LEU A 25 15.83 4.95 -0.04
N ASN A 26 16.57 4.79 1.06
CA ASN A 26 17.83 4.03 1.09
C ASN A 26 17.93 3.08 2.29
N ALA A 27 18.15 1.79 2.06
CA ALA A 27 18.26 0.74 3.05
C ALA A 27 19.70 0.24 3.21
N ASP A 28 20.46 0.85 4.12
CA ASP A 28 21.69 0.25 4.65
C ASP A 28 21.36 -0.55 5.92
N LEU A 29 21.80 -1.81 5.98
CA LEU A 29 21.77 -2.58 7.23
C LEU A 29 22.78 -1.96 8.20
N THR A 30 22.32 -1.09 9.09
CA THR A 30 23.12 -0.59 10.20
C THR A 30 22.71 -1.28 11.51
N LYS A 31 23.64 -1.40 12.46
CA LYS A 31 23.46 -2.08 13.76
C LYS A 31 22.29 -1.57 14.63
N HIS A 32 21.54 -0.56 14.19
CA HIS A 32 20.51 0.14 14.96
C HIS A 32 19.08 0.07 14.40
N GLY A 33 18.82 -0.66 13.32
CA GLY A 33 17.45 -0.88 12.83
C GLY A 33 17.35 -1.06 11.31
N THR A 34 16.29 -1.72 10.87
CA THR A 34 16.02 -2.04 9.47
C THR A 34 15.35 -0.85 8.78
N LYS A 35 15.99 -0.32 7.73
CA LYS A 35 15.39 0.65 6.80
C LYS A 35 15.08 -0.09 5.48
N LEU A 36 13.98 0.25 4.79
CA LEU A 36 13.41 -0.53 3.69
C LEU A 36 13.40 0.31 2.40
N THR A 37 14.05 -0.16 1.32
CA THR A 37 14.02 0.49 0.01
C THR A 37 12.89 -0.11 -0.83
N PHE A 38 12.02 0.76 -1.34
CA PHE A 38 10.94 0.38 -2.25
C PHE A 38 11.30 0.79 -3.67
N TYR A 39 11.33 -0.18 -4.58
CA TYR A 39 11.37 0.07 -6.00
C TYR A 39 9.94 0.07 -6.54
N THR A 40 9.59 1.06 -7.35
CA THR A 40 8.28 1.16 -7.99
C THR A 40 8.40 1.85 -9.34
N ASP A 41 7.76 1.31 -10.36
CA ASP A 41 7.63 1.95 -11.67
C ASP A 41 6.46 2.94 -11.71
N ALA A 42 5.68 3.02 -10.63
CA ALA A 42 4.51 3.91 -10.52
C ALA A 42 4.88 5.38 -10.27
N ILE A 43 6.16 5.69 -10.05
CA ILE A 43 6.66 7.02 -9.73
C ILE A 43 7.74 7.37 -10.73
N THR A 44 7.57 8.51 -11.41
CA THR A 44 8.61 9.04 -12.28
C THR A 44 9.54 9.95 -11.49
N PRO A 45 10.80 10.16 -11.93
CA PRO A 45 11.69 11.12 -11.29
C PRO A 45 11.10 12.54 -11.18
N ALA A 46 10.22 12.92 -12.12
CA ALA A 46 9.54 14.21 -12.09
C ALA A 46 8.57 14.37 -10.90
N ASP A 47 7.94 13.27 -10.47
CA ASP A 47 7.01 13.25 -9.33
C ASP A 47 7.74 13.42 -7.99
N ILE A 48 9.04 13.09 -7.94
CA ILE A 48 9.91 13.22 -6.76
C ILE A 48 10.60 14.59 -6.72
N MET A 49 11.09 15.06 -7.88
CA MET A 49 11.91 16.28 -7.96
C MET A 49 11.13 17.58 -7.90
N ASN A 50 9.79 17.55 -8.04
CA ASN A 50 8.95 18.74 -7.94
C ASN A 50 7.75 18.50 -6.99
N PRO A 51 7.98 18.53 -5.66
CA PRO A 51 6.93 18.23 -4.67
C PRO A 51 5.70 19.12 -4.82
N ASP A 52 5.89 20.39 -5.15
CA ASP A 52 4.83 21.39 -5.33
C ASP A 52 4.10 21.24 -6.69
N GLY A 53 4.68 20.47 -7.63
CA GLY A 53 4.11 20.16 -8.94
C GLY A 53 3.41 18.80 -9.01
N CYS A 54 3.52 17.97 -7.97
CA CYS A 54 2.99 16.62 -7.97
C CYS A 54 1.46 16.65 -7.77
N LYS A 55 0.70 16.19 -8.77
CA LYS A 55 -0.77 16.19 -8.73
C LYS A 55 -1.35 15.02 -7.91
N THR A 56 -0.49 14.14 -7.40
CA THR A 56 -0.86 12.88 -6.77
C THR A 56 -0.01 12.63 -5.54
N ILE A 57 -0.58 12.01 -4.52
CA ILE A 57 0.16 11.51 -3.36
C ILE A 57 0.41 10.02 -3.52
N ALA A 58 1.61 9.55 -3.16
CA ALA A 58 1.92 8.14 -3.08
C ALA A 58 1.71 7.64 -1.64
N LEU A 59 0.93 6.56 -1.47
CA LEU A 59 0.61 5.99 -0.17
C LEU A 59 1.00 4.52 -0.10
N VAL A 60 1.60 4.14 1.02
CA VAL A 60 1.75 2.75 1.44
C VAL A 60 0.59 2.41 2.37
N LEU A 61 -0.12 1.33 2.06
CA LEU A 61 -1.14 0.77 2.93
C LEU A 61 -0.56 -0.44 3.68
N TRP A 62 -0.65 -0.40 5.00
CA TRP A 62 -0.30 -1.51 5.86
C TRP A 62 -1.58 -2.20 6.32
N LEU A 63 -1.80 -3.41 5.82
CA LEU A 63 -2.94 -4.24 6.17
C LEU A 63 -2.49 -5.49 6.95
N PRO A 64 -3.27 -5.95 7.95
CA PRO A 64 -2.99 -7.20 8.65
C PRO A 64 -3.15 -8.40 7.71
N LYS A 65 -2.07 -9.20 7.61
CA LYS A 65 -1.95 -10.29 6.63
C LYS A 65 -3.06 -11.34 6.77
N ASP A 66 -3.38 -11.74 7.99
CA ASP A 66 -4.42 -12.74 8.31
C ASP A 66 -5.80 -12.32 7.80
N ARG A 67 -6.14 -11.03 7.93
CA ARG A 67 -7.41 -10.49 7.43
C ARG A 67 -7.45 -10.39 5.92
N VAL A 68 -6.34 -10.01 5.29
CA VAL A 68 -6.22 -10.02 3.82
C VAL A 68 -6.39 -11.45 3.28
N ASP A 69 -5.71 -12.43 3.88
CA ASP A 69 -5.83 -13.83 3.46
C ASP A 69 -7.26 -14.38 3.68
N ALA A 70 -7.97 -13.95 4.72
CA ALA A 70 -9.39 -14.27 4.91
C ALA A 70 -10.27 -13.62 3.84
N ALA A 71 -10.11 -12.32 3.59
CA ALA A 71 -10.88 -11.57 2.59
C ALA A 71 -10.72 -12.16 1.18
N LEU A 72 -9.49 -12.52 0.79
CA LEU A 72 -9.20 -13.11 -0.51
C LEU A 72 -9.81 -14.51 -0.67
N ARG A 73 -9.82 -15.32 0.39
CA ARG A 73 -10.49 -16.65 0.39
C ARG A 73 -11.99 -16.52 0.20
N THR A 74 -12.63 -15.60 0.93
CA THR A 74 -14.07 -15.33 0.80
C THR A 74 -14.42 -14.88 -0.61
N ALA A 75 -13.61 -13.99 -1.20
CA ALA A 75 -13.83 -13.49 -2.55
C ALA A 75 -13.63 -14.56 -3.64
N ALA A 76 -12.73 -15.53 -3.43
CA ALA A 76 -12.55 -16.65 -4.33
C ALA A 76 -13.72 -17.67 -4.28
N GLN A 77 -14.48 -17.67 -3.18
CA GLN A 77 -15.60 -18.60 -2.95
C GLN A 77 -16.95 -18.03 -3.43
N GLN A 78 -17.05 -16.73 -3.70
CA GLN A 78 -18.25 -16.12 -4.26
C GLN A 78 -18.26 -16.30 -5.79
N PRO A 79 -19.19 -17.08 -6.37
CA PRO A 79 -19.38 -17.10 -7.82
C PRO A 79 -19.89 -15.73 -8.26
N ALA A 80 -19.46 -15.30 -9.45
CA ALA A 80 -19.87 -14.04 -10.05
C ALA A 80 -21.39 -14.02 -10.33
N THR A 81 -22.18 -13.57 -9.36
CA THR A 81 -23.55 -13.12 -9.62
C THR A 81 -23.43 -11.77 -10.32
N ARG A 82 -23.35 -11.82 -11.66
CA ARG A 82 -23.53 -10.64 -12.53
C ARG A 82 -25.03 -10.34 -12.58
N GLU A 83 -25.43 -9.20 -12.03
CA GLU A 83 -26.66 -8.49 -12.42
C GLU A 83 -26.33 -7.47 -13.52
#